data_AF-A0A1F8V3F5-F1
#
_entry.id   AF-A0A1F8V3F5-F1
#
_cell.length_a   1.000
_cell.length_b   1.000
_cell.length_c   1.000
_cell.angle_alpha   90.00
_cell.angle_beta   90.00
_cell.angle_gamma   90.00
#
_symmetry.space_group_name_H-M   'P 1'
#
loop_
_entity.id
_entity.type
_entity.pdbx_description
1 polymer ?
#
loop_
_entity_poly.entity_id
_entity_poly.type
_entity_poly.pdbx_seq_one_letter_code
_entity_poly.pdbx_strand_id
1 'polypeptide(L)' 'MTEYWDILDENGNKTGCLHERGKIMQKGEYHLVAQVWIMNGKGEFLISRRSLGEGWWDGL' A
#
# COMPACT_ATOMS: atom_id res chain seq x y z
N MET A 1 -6.20 12.97 -10.37
CA MET A 1 -6.37 11.68 -11.08
C MET A 1 -6.55 10.61 -10.04
N THR A 2 -7.53 9.74 -10.20
CA THR A 2 -7.88 8.70 -9.22
C THR A 2 -7.08 7.42 -9.48
N GLU A 3 -6.52 6.81 -8.44
CA GLU A 3 -5.83 5.51 -8.51
C GLU A 3 -6.81 4.38 -8.17
N TYR A 4 -6.72 3.26 -8.89
CA TYR A 4 -7.53 2.06 -8.68
C TYR A 4 -6.67 0.85 -8.34
N TRP A 5 -7.14 0.02 -7.41
CA TRP A 5 -6.51 -1.23 -7.00
C TRP A 5 -7.35 -2.43 -7.45
N ASP A 6 -6.70 -3.51 -7.89
CA ASP A 6 -7.38 -4.80 -8.05
C ASP A 6 -7.84 -5.29 -6.68
N ILE A 7 -9.10 -5.71 -6.58
CA ILE A 7 -9.58 -6.47 -5.42
C ILE A 7 -9.16 -7.92 -5.57
N LEU A 8 -8.55 -8.43 -4.51
CA LEU A 8 -8.12 -9.81 -4.36
C LEU A 8 -9.00 -10.52 -3.34
N ASP A 9 -9.14 -11.84 -3.48
CA ASP A 9 -9.60 -12.72 -2.42
C ASP A 9 -8.49 -12.97 -1.38
N GLU A 10 -8.84 -13.69 -0.31
CA GLU A 10 -7.90 -14.03 0.78
C GLU A 10 -6.72 -14.92 0.33
N ASN A 11 -6.84 -15.57 -0.82
CA ASN A 11 -5.79 -16.39 -1.42
C ASN A 11 -4.93 -15.59 -2.42
N GLY A 12 -5.22 -14.30 -2.60
CA GLY A 12 -4.52 -13.40 -3.51
C GLY A 12 -4.96 -13.51 -4.97
N ASN A 13 -6.05 -14.21 -5.28
CA ASN A 13 -6.56 -14.28 -6.64
C ASN A 13 -7.35 -13.01 -6.97
N LYS A 14 -7.24 -12.53 -8.22
CA LYS A 14 -8.04 -11.39 -8.70
C LYS A 14 -9.53 -11.76 -8.74
N THR A 15 -10.37 -10.89 -8.20
CA THR A 15 -11.83 -11.03 -8.31
C THR A 15 -12.39 -10.44 -9.60
N GLY A 16 -11.60 -9.60 -10.29
CA GLY A 16 -12.03 -8.81 -11.45
C GLY A 16 -12.66 -7.46 -11.08
N CYS A 17 -12.83 -7.17 -9.79
CA CYS A 17 -13.32 -5.89 -9.29
C CYS A 17 -12.17 -4.90 -9.04
N LEU A 18 -12.47 -3.61 -9.12
CA LEU A 18 -11.54 -2.50 -8.83
C LEU A 18 -12.02 -1.69 -7.63
N HIS A 19 -11.08 -1.21 -6.81
CA HIS A 19 -11.32 -0.32 -5.66
C HIS A 19 -10.66 1.03 -5.87
N GLU A 20 -11.36 2.12 -5.56
CA GLU A 20 -10.78 3.48 -5.57
C GLU A 20 -9.89 3.71 -4.33
N ARG A 21 -8.63 4.06 -4.55
CA ARG A 21 -7.69 4.37 -3.46
C ARG A 21 -8.21 5.50 -2.57
N GLY A 22 -8.17 5.28 -1.27
CA GLY A 22 -8.61 6.25 -0.25
C GLY A 22 -10.08 6.11 0.17
N LYS A 23 -10.85 5.23 -0.49
CA LYS A 23 -12.17 4.79 -0.01
C LYS A 23 -12.04 3.61 0.95
N ILE A 24 -13.04 3.43 1.82
CA ILE A 24 -13.11 2.31 2.75
C ILE A 24 -13.34 1.02 1.95
N MET A 25 -12.47 0.03 2.14
CA MET A 25 -12.66 -1.34 1.61
C MET A 25 -13.62 -2.12 2.49
N GLN A 26 -14.36 -3.03 1.89
CA GLN A 26 -15.27 -3.92 2.60
C GLN A 26 -14.52 -5.09 3.24
N LYS A 27 -15.17 -5.74 4.21
CA LYS A 27 -14.62 -6.95 4.83
C LYS A 27 -14.48 -8.06 3.79
N GLY A 28 -13.30 -8.68 3.73
CA GLY A 28 -13.00 -9.75 2.78
C GLY A 28 -12.48 -9.26 1.43
N GLU A 29 -12.37 -7.94 1.23
CA GLU A 29 -11.64 -7.37 0.10
C GLU A 29 -10.17 -7.17 0.50
N TYR A 30 -9.28 -7.70 -0.34
CA TYR A 30 -7.83 -7.53 -0.18
C TYR A 30 -7.28 -6.73 -1.37
N HIS A 31 -6.14 -6.09 -1.20
CA HIS A 31 -5.37 -5.51 -2.31
C HIS A 31 -3.89 -5.81 -2.08
N LEU A 32 -3.12 -5.88 -3.18
CA LEU A 32 -1.70 -6.17 -3.10
C LEU A 32 -0.92 -4.97 -2.55
N VAL A 33 -0.02 -5.22 -1.60
CA VAL A 33 0.91 -4.22 -1.05
C VAL A 33 2.34 -4.70 -1.26
N ALA A 34 3.25 -3.77 -1.57
CA ALA A 34 4.69 -4.02 -1.64
C ALA A 34 5.42 -3.09 -0.66
N GLN A 35 6.41 -3.64 0.05
CA GLN A 35 7.33 -2.88 0.89
C GLN A 35 8.76 -3.10 0.39
N VAL A 36 9.53 -2.02 0.28
CA VAL A 36 10.91 -2.06 -0.21
C VAL A 36 11.87 -1.75 0.93
N TRP A 37 12.90 -2.59 1.07
CA TRP A 37 13.97 -2.43 2.04
C TRP A 37 15.28 -2.20 1.28
N ILE A 38 15.85 -1.00 1.40
CA ILE A 38 17.07 -0.63 0.70
C ILE A 38 18.22 -0.69 1.71
N MET A 39 19.25 -1.47 1.40
CA MET A 39 20.43 -1.62 2.26
C MET A 39 21.68 -1.13 1.52
N ASN A 40 22.53 -0.34 2.21
CA ASN A 40 23.80 0.11 1.65
C ASN A 40 24.92 -0.95 1.85
N GLY A 41 26.11 -0.69 1.30
CA GLY A 41 27.26 -1.62 1.40
C GLY A 41 27.81 -1.84 2.83
N LYS A 42 27.34 -1.09 3.83
CA LYS A 42 27.70 -1.26 5.25
C LYS A 42 26.69 -2.10 6.03
N GLY A 43 25.60 -2.54 5.39
CA GLY A 43 24.53 -3.29 6.06
C GLY A 43 23.50 -2.40 6.77
N GLU A 44 23.44 -1.11 6.46
CA GLU A 44 22.49 -0.16 7.05
C GLU A 44 21.26 -0.02 6.15
N PHE A 45 20.07 0.05 6.73
CA PHE A 45 18.82 0.27 5.99
C PHE A 45 18.54 1.76 5.80
N LEU A 46 18.02 2.12 4.62
CA LEU A 46 17.42 3.43 4.39
C LEU A 46 16.05 3.50 5.06
N ILE A 47 15.93 4.36 6.06
CA ILE A 47 14.66 4.68 6.71
C ILE A 47 14.19 6.05 6.23
N SER A 48 13.00 6.10 5.61
CA SER A 48 12.39 7.34 5.14
C SER A 48 11.36 7.85 6.12
N ARG A 49 11.42 9.14 6.46
CA ARG A 49 10.31 9.85 7.10
C ARG A 49 9.40 10.43 6.03
N ARG A 50 8.10 10.20 6.15
CA ARG A 50 7.08 10.70 5.23
C ARG A 50 6.95 12.22 5.34
N SER A 51 6.60 12.88 4.24
CA SER A 51 6.28 14.30 4.21
C SER A 51 5.04 14.60 5.06
N LEU A 52 4.99 15.78 5.68
CA LEU A 52 3.79 16.29 6.33
C LEU A 52 2.67 16.53 5.31
N GLY A 53 1.48 16.00 5.54
CA GLY A 53 0.33 16.10 4.63
C GLY A 53 -0.90 15.30 5.06
N GLU A 54 -1.95 15.33 4.22
CA GLU A 54 -3.18 14.61 4.50
C GLU A 54 -3.03 13.11 4.21
N GLY A 55 -2.98 12.30 5.27
CA GLY A 55 -2.96 10.84 5.18
C GLY A 55 -2.85 10.17 6.55
N TRP A 56 -3.23 8.91 6.63
CA TRP A 56 -3.23 8.11 7.86
C TRP A 56 -1.85 7.95 8.51
N TRP A 57 -0.79 8.09 7.72
CA TRP A 57 0.61 7.83 8.12
C TRP A 57 1.45 9.09 8.03
N ASP A 58 0.89 10.23 8.41
CA ASP A 58 1.60 11.50 8.33
C ASP A 58 2.78 11.57 9.31
N GLY A 59 3.93 12.06 8.85
CA GLY A 59 5.14 12.24 9.68
C GLY A 59 5.83 10.97 10.19
N LEU A 60 5.30 9.78 9.90
CA LEU A 60 5.93 8.47 10.18
C LEU A 60 7.17 8.21 9.32
#